data_AF-W7C306-F1
#
_entry.id   AF-W7C306-F1
#
_cell.length_a   1.000
_cell.length_b   1.000
_cell.length_c   1.000
_cell.angle_alpha   90.00
_cell.angle_beta   90.00
_cell.angle_gamma   90.00
#
_symmetry.space_group_name_H-M   'P 1'
#
loop_
_entity.id
_entity.type
_entity.pdbx_description
1 polymer ?
#
loop_
_entity_poly.entity_id
_entity_poly.type
_entity_poly.pdbx_seq_one_letter_code
_entity_poly.pdbx_strand_id
1 'polypeptide(L)'
;MNYQTIVQVKNTEKVQIVVQEKVKLGIMEAAHLSDMMLSMIPESGEDVTEIPLKDLESETWQFQVPPKPGKYMYILKEYYGMGFDIGYYVTYHFGLEVTK
;
A
#
# COMPACT_ATOMS: atom_id res chain seq x y z
N MET A 1 7.64 -19.13 16.28
CA MET A 1 7.60 -18.75 14.85
C MET A 1 6.36 -17.89 14.66
N ASN A 2 6.53 -16.61 14.33
CA ASN A 2 5.40 -15.75 13.98
C ASN A 2 4.92 -16.16 12.59
N TYR A 3 3.79 -16.85 12.51
CA TYR A 3 3.09 -17.08 11.25
C TYR A 3 2.55 -15.73 10.78
N GLN A 4 3.35 -14.97 10.03
CA GLN A 4 2.81 -13.87 9.23
C GLN A 4 1.99 -14.52 8.12
N THR A 5 0.67 -14.53 8.30
CA THR A 5 -0.28 -15.03 7.32
C THR A 5 -0.15 -14.20 6.05
N ILE A 6 0.39 -14.79 4.98
CA ILE A 6 0.31 -14.23 3.63
C ILE A 6 -1.16 -14.27 3.23
N VAL A 7 -1.71 -13.13 2.81
CA VAL A 7 -3.11 -13.06 2.39
C VAL A 7 -3.22 -13.68 0.99
N GLN A 8 -4.11 -14.66 0.84
CA GLN A 8 -4.39 -15.29 -0.45
C GLN A 8 -5.48 -14.52 -1.19
N VAL A 9 -5.23 -14.23 -2.46
CA VAL A 9 -6.14 -13.49 -3.35
C VAL A 9 -6.21 -14.19 -4.70
N LYS A 10 -7.32 -14.08 -5.41
CA LYS A 10 -7.43 -14.58 -6.79
C LYS A 10 -6.93 -13.54 -7.77
N ASN A 11 -6.38 -13.97 -8.89
CA ASN A 11 -5.85 -13.06 -9.92
C ASN A 11 -6.91 -12.16 -10.60
N THR A 12 -8.19 -12.42 -10.36
CA THR A 12 -9.33 -11.62 -10.82
C THR A 12 -9.81 -10.60 -9.79
N GLU A 13 -9.29 -10.66 -8.56
CA GLU A 13 -9.73 -9.80 -7.46
C GLU A 13 -9.03 -8.43 -7.49
N LYS A 14 -9.66 -7.48 -6.81
CA LYS A 14 -9.09 -6.16 -6.53
C LYS A 14 -8.87 -6.05 -5.04
N VAL A 15 -7.79 -5.39 -4.66
CA VAL A 15 -7.47 -5.12 -3.26
C VAL A 15 -7.80 -3.67 -2.96
N GLN A 16 -8.49 -3.43 -1.85
CA GLN A 16 -8.77 -2.10 -1.33
C GLN A 16 -7.90 -1.82 -0.12
N ILE A 17 -7.36 -0.61 -0.07
CA ILE A 17 -6.58 -0.05 1.02
C ILE A 17 -7.45 1.04 1.62
N VAL A 18 -7.89 0.83 2.87
CA VAL A 18 -8.62 1.84 3.62
C VAL A 18 -7.65 2.48 4.59
N VAL A 19 -7.33 3.74 4.34
CA VAL A 19 -6.52 4.51 5.28
C VAL A 19 -7.43 4.90 6.45
N GLN A 20 -6.88 4.80 7.65
CA GLN A 20 -7.52 5.35 8.83
C GLN A 20 -6.61 6.48 9.30
N GLU A 21 -7.17 7.64 9.61
CA GLU A 21 -6.44 8.75 10.21
C GLU A 21 -5.66 8.27 11.46
N LYS A 22 -4.35 8.11 11.31
CA LYS A 22 -3.49 7.54 12.36
C LYS A 22 -2.48 8.52 12.91
N VAL A 23 -2.11 9.55 12.16
CA VAL A 23 -0.95 10.37 12.54
C VAL A 23 -1.37 11.75 13.06
N LYS A 24 -1.07 11.96 14.34
CA LYS A 24 -1.16 13.27 14.99
C LYS A 24 0.25 13.80 15.20
N LEU A 25 0.62 14.85 14.48
CA LEU A 25 1.86 15.59 14.72
C LEU A 25 1.57 16.73 15.69
N GLY A 26 1.62 16.45 17.00
CA GLY A 26 1.51 17.48 18.04
C GLY A 26 0.08 17.96 18.33
N ILE A 27 -0.01 19.09 19.05
CA ILE A 27 -1.23 19.54 19.74
C ILE A 27 -2.19 20.33 18.81
N MET A 28 -1.74 20.79 17.64
CA MET A 28 -2.51 21.79 16.86
C MET A 28 -2.68 21.53 15.36
N GLU A 29 -1.97 20.58 14.74
CA GLU A 29 -2.05 20.40 13.29
C GLU A 29 -2.25 18.91 12.92
N ALA A 30 -3.24 18.65 12.07
CA ALA A 30 -3.45 17.33 11.47
C ALA A 30 -2.59 17.22 10.20
N ALA A 31 -1.83 16.14 10.06
CA ALA A 31 -1.16 15.84 8.81
C ALA A 31 -2.15 15.10 7.91
N HIS A 32 -2.40 15.62 6.71
CA HIS A 32 -3.31 14.98 5.77
C HIS A 32 -2.54 14.08 4.80
N LEU A 33 -3.10 12.91 4.52
CA LEU A 33 -2.58 12.05 3.45
C LEU A 33 -2.63 12.84 2.14
N SER A 34 -1.46 13.06 1.55
CA SER A 34 -1.31 13.88 0.35
C SER A 34 -1.10 13.02 -0.90
N ASP A 35 -0.39 11.91 -0.77
CA ASP A 35 -0.14 10.97 -1.87
C ASP A 35 0.11 9.55 -1.36
N MET A 36 -0.06 8.56 -2.23
CA MET A 36 0.17 7.15 -1.95
C MET A 36 0.81 6.46 -3.15
N MET A 37 1.92 5.76 -2.89
CA MET A 37 2.63 4.99 -3.91
C MET A 37 2.72 3.52 -3.49
N LEU A 38 2.42 2.61 -4.42
CA LEU A 38 2.52 1.17 -4.21
C LEU A 38 3.55 0.58 -5.16
N SER A 39 4.49 -0.19 -4.63
CA SER A 39 5.43 -0.98 -5.41
C SER A 39 5.29 -2.46 -5.09
N MET A 40 5.60 -3.31 -6.05
CA MET A 40 5.51 -4.77 -5.96
C MET A 40 6.84 -5.40 -6.35
N ILE A 41 7.23 -6.45 -5.63
CA ILE A 41 8.41 -7.26 -5.89
C ILE A 41 7.96 -8.72 -5.97
N PRO A 42 8.14 -9.42 -7.11
CA PRO A 42 7.87 -10.85 -7.20
C PRO A 42 8.87 -11.64 -6.34
N GLU A 43 8.52 -12.86 -5.92
CA GLU A 43 9.41 -13.74 -5.16
C GLU A 43 10.74 -14.03 -5.88
N SER A 44 10.79 -13.95 -7.22
CA SER A 44 12.04 -14.07 -7.98
C SER A 44 13.02 -12.92 -7.75
N GLY A 45 12.54 -11.77 -7.25
CA GLY A 45 13.35 -10.57 -7.01
C GLY A 45 13.80 -9.83 -8.27
N GLU A 46 13.32 -10.25 -9.45
CA GLU A 46 13.86 -9.80 -10.74
C GLU A 46 13.59 -8.32 -11.04
N ASP A 47 12.42 -7.77 -10.68
CA ASP A 47 12.09 -6.35 -10.93
C ASP A 47 11.10 -5.77 -9.90
N VAL A 48 11.39 -4.55 -9.42
CA VAL A 48 10.45 -3.74 -8.64
C VAL A 48 9.53 -3.01 -9.59
N THR A 49 8.22 -3.26 -9.52
CA THR A 49 7.23 -2.63 -10.40
C THR A 49 6.32 -1.70 -9.60
N GLU A 50 6.12 -0.48 -10.08
CA GLU A 50 5.12 0.43 -9.51
C GLU A 50 3.71 -0.01 -9.93
N ILE A 51 2.79 -0.09 -8.97
CA ILE A 51 1.42 -0.54 -9.17
C ILE A 51 0.51 0.67 -9.14
N PRO A 52 -0.25 0.93 -10.22
CA PRO A 52 -1.15 2.08 -10.25
C PRO A 52 -2.24 1.90 -9.19
N LEU A 53 -2.35 2.91 -8.33
CA LEU A 53 -3.43 3.03 -7.37
C LEU A 53 -4.54 3.89 -7.96
N LYS A 54 -5.78 3.45 -7.76
CA LYS A 54 -6.98 4.21 -8.09
C LYS A 54 -7.58 4.75 -6.79
N ASP A 55 -7.65 6.07 -6.68
CA ASP A 55 -8.46 6.73 -5.65
C ASP A 55 -9.94 6.50 -5.97
N LEU A 56 -10.68 5.96 -5.00
CA LEU A 56 -12.11 5.68 -5.14
C LEU A 56 -12.97 6.77 -4.50
N GLU A 57 -12.72 7.10 -3.22
CA GLU A 57 -13.32 8.15 -2.37
C GLU A 57 -13.08 7.77 -0.88
N SER A 58 -13.26 8.72 0.05
CA SER A 58 -13.23 8.46 1.50
C SER A 58 -11.97 7.73 2.00
N GLU A 59 -10.78 8.22 1.60
CA GLU A 59 -9.48 7.63 1.98
C GLU A 59 -9.29 6.16 1.57
N THR A 60 -10.09 5.71 0.59
CA THR A 60 -10.03 4.35 0.07
C THR A 60 -9.38 4.31 -1.30
N TRP A 61 -8.30 3.55 -1.39
CA TRP A 61 -7.52 3.33 -2.61
C TRP A 61 -7.67 1.89 -3.07
N GLN A 62 -7.49 1.64 -4.37
CA GLN A 62 -7.65 0.30 -4.94
C GLN A 62 -6.55 -0.01 -5.96
N PHE A 63 -6.12 -1.27 -6.00
CA PHE A 63 -5.29 -1.80 -7.08
C PHE A 63 -5.73 -3.19 -7.56
N GLN A 64 -5.28 -3.56 -8.75
CA GLN A 64 -5.47 -4.87 -9.35
C GLN A 64 -4.25 -5.75 -9.05
N VAL A 65 -4.47 -6.99 -8.62
CA VAL A 65 -3.38 -7.96 -8.42
C VAL A 65 -2.82 -8.41 -9.77
N PRO A 66 -1.54 -8.82 -9.85
CA PRO A 66 -0.96 -9.28 -11.10
C PRO A 66 -1.70 -10.53 -11.63
N PRO A 67 -1.79 -10.72 -12.96
CA PRO A 67 -2.50 -11.86 -13.54
C PRO A 67 -1.77 -13.19 -13.31
N LYS A 68 -0.45 -13.13 -13.10
CA LYS A 68 0.40 -14.30 -12.88
C LYS A 68 0.25 -14.76 -11.42
N PRO A 69 -0.07 -16.05 -11.18
CA PRO A 69 -0.05 -16.61 -9.84
C PRO A 69 1.36 -16.63 -9.25
N GLY A 70 1.47 -16.42 -7.94
CA GLY A 70 2.75 -16.38 -7.24
C GLY A 70 2.69 -15.57 -5.96
N LYS A 71 3.82 -15.50 -5.26
CA LYS A 71 3.98 -14.67 -4.07
C LYS A 71 4.63 -13.35 -4.44
N TYR A 72 4.08 -12.28 -3.86
CA TYR A 72 4.48 -10.91 -4.12
C TYR A 72 4.62 -10.17 -2.81
N MET A 73 5.73 -9.44 -2.66
CA MET A 73 5.91 -8.46 -1.59
C MET A 73 5.47 -7.10 -2.12
N TYR A 74 4.71 -6.38 -1.32
CA TYR A 74 4.26 -5.02 -1.62
C TYR A 74 4.88 -4.04 -0.64
N ILE A 75 5.28 -2.88 -1.16
CA ILE A 75 5.78 -1.74 -0.41
C ILE A 75 4.81 -0.59 -0.66
N LEU A 76 4.05 -0.21 0.38
CA LEU A 76 3.13 0.92 0.33
C LEU A 76 3.77 2.11 1.04
N LYS A 77 3.86 3.25 0.36
CA LYS A 77 4.34 4.51 0.93
C LYS A 77 3.19 5.50 0.96
N GLU A 78 2.80 5.90 2.16
CA GLU A 78 1.88 7.01 2.41
C GLU A 78 2.70 8.27 2.65
N TYR A 79 2.43 9.32 1.89
CA TYR A 79 3.02 10.64 2.09
C TYR A 79 2.03 11.54 2.81
N TYR A 80 2.45 12.06 3.95
CA TYR A 80 1.65 12.99 4.75
C TYR A 80 2.33 14.36 4.75
N GLY A 81 1.60 15.38 4.29
CA GLY A 81 2.04 16.77 4.26
C GLY A 81 1.38 17.61 5.35
N MET A 82 2.11 18.60 5.85
CA MET A 82 1.64 19.63 6.77
C MET A 82 2.32 20.98 6.43
N GLY A 83 1.53 21.94 5.95
CA GLY A 83 2.06 23.25 5.55
C GLY A 83 3.10 23.18 4.41
N PHE A 84 3.93 24.21 4.27
CA PHE A 84 4.89 24.33 3.16
C PHE A 84 6.17 23.50 3.34
N ASP A 85 6.54 23.08 4.56
CA ASP A 85 7.91 22.60 4.84
C ASP A 85 8.03 21.28 5.62
N ILE A 86 6.92 20.65 6.05
CA ILE A 86 6.98 19.41 6.83
C ILE A 86 6.19 18.29 6.13
N GLY A 87 6.92 17.29 5.64
CA GLY A 87 6.35 16.06 5.11
C GLY A 87 7.09 14.84 5.66
N TYR A 88 6.38 13.74 5.88
CA TYR A 88 6.99 12.46 6.25
C TYR A 88 6.32 11.30 5.51
N TYR A 89 7.05 10.20 5.40
CA TYR A 89 6.58 8.99 4.76
C TYR A 89 6.33 7.91 5.81
N VAL A 90 5.19 7.23 5.70
CA VAL A 90 4.94 5.97 6.40
C VAL A 90 5.04 4.85 5.37
N THR A 91 5.91 3.87 5.63
CA THR A 91 6.14 2.75 4.72
C THR A 91 5.67 1.44 5.34
N TYR A 92 4.80 0.72 4.64
CA TYR A 92 4.29 -0.60 5.03
C TYR A 92 4.80 -1.66 4.08
N HIS A 93 5.03 -2.86 4.63
CA HIS A 93 5.45 -4.04 3.88
C HIS A 93 4.44 -5.15 4.14
N PHE A 94 3.88 -5.74 3.09
CA PHE A 94 2.94 -6.85 3.20
C PHE A 94 3.07 -7.82 2.02
N GLY A 95 2.78 -9.10 2.26
CA GLY A 95 2.83 -10.14 1.25
C GLY A 95 1.44 -10.58 0.81
N LEU A 96 1.25 -10.76 -0.50
CA LEU A 96 0.08 -11.43 -1.07
C LEU A 96 0.51 -12.68 -1.85
N GLU A 97 -0.31 -13.73 -1.77
CA GLU A 97 -0.21 -14.91 -2.62
C GLU A 97 -1.36 -14.88 -3.63
N VAL A 98 -1.02 -14.66 -4.89
CA VAL A 98 -1.98 -14.67 -6.00
C VAL A 98 -2.20 -16.10 -6.47
N THR A 99 -3.46 -16.50 -6.45
CA THR A 99 -3.96 -17.80 -6.88
C THR A 99 -4.83 -17.65 -8.13
N LYS A 100 -5.12 -18.78 -8.79
CA LYS A 100 -6.01 -18.81 -9.95
C LYS A 100 -7.48 -18.71 -9.56
#